data_AF-A0A4Q4ZGN4-F1
#
_entry.id   AF-A0A4Q4ZGN4-F1
#
_cell.length_a   1.000
_cell.length_b   1.000
_cell.length_c   1.000
_cell.angle_alpha   90.00
_cell.angle_beta   90.00
_cell.angle_gamma   90.00
#
_symmetry.space_group_name_H-M   'P 1'
#
loop_
_entity.id
_entity.type
_entity.pdbx_description
1 polymer ?
#
loop_
_entity_poly.entity_id
_entity_poly.type
_entity_poly.pdbx_seq_one_letter_code
_entity_poly.pdbx_strand_id
1 'polypeptide(L)'
;MTRIEMRLEGLPDLHAFVELVGPDLDTRKMRLTSAESASIEVVPGENLVRTHWSNGRTDQQVMSVGDEPEEWILEQPDSVIPGLLQLGDPIEVTVRPPAPWNIGDAADFELRLEPATKPSRDFAVRMQEALPTADHAPSLPETLELWRRESDRSWVPVPLDSLARPIDAGVEFELAVGEGLHVIKAGGQGVHQFVSLPSERSVVGIRWSSDGGTPTIRVDARTADPEVEALRGFLARGEIEVARALAAGALAERLLQAKVAAPRIAALGAYALLRLGDLERLHNWPDNLTRWKPWLPDGPVIAAWQRLRSPEPDYEEACALLLEAETRGIPVYTEGVRLLKDGLDVFDTDERDWHVHEAARRVEAFAQALAWDKSETTYFGIGPQQPRAAVADNTLDLLESELTSLELREAKDLVDAAPSLRGPRIRITEAPEPRHGRETFFIEGEGVVGDEASDLGAAPAPPTTPPPGTTARAAAAAPVPDFRFSRMGPVGKKVGGPIRRKVAVAMTSAPMTQSTIPAGYTYLGQFVDH
;
A
#
# COMPACT_ATOMS: atom_id res chain seq x y z
N MET A 1 -24.41 10.34 26.33
CA MET A 1 -24.49 10.81 24.93
C MET A 1 -24.44 12.32 25.01
N THR A 2 -23.40 12.93 24.46
CA THR A 2 -23.19 14.38 24.37
C THR A 2 -23.58 14.83 22.96
N ARG A 3 -24.32 15.92 22.84
CA ARG A 3 -24.69 16.48 21.54
C ARG A 3 -23.58 17.40 21.05
N ILE A 4 -23.08 17.14 19.85
CA ILE A 4 -22.09 17.97 19.16
C ILE A 4 -22.76 18.61 17.96
N GLU A 5 -22.58 19.91 17.78
CA GLU A 5 -22.94 20.61 16.55
C GLU A 5 -21.71 20.77 15.68
N MET A 6 -21.74 20.20 14.47
CA MET A 6 -20.64 20.27 13.51
C MET A 6 -21.00 21.21 12.38
N ARG A 7 -20.05 22.06 11.97
CA ARG A 7 -20.16 22.92 10.78
C ARG A 7 -18.89 22.86 9.94
N LEU A 8 -19.03 23.03 8.62
CA LEU A 8 -17.89 23.21 7.71
C LEU A 8 -17.60 24.70 7.57
N GLU A 9 -16.33 25.08 7.66
CA GLU A 9 -15.87 26.44 7.35
C GLU A 9 -14.96 26.38 6.12
N GLY A 10 -15.29 27.13 5.06
CA GLY A 10 -14.60 27.05 3.78
C GLY A 10 -15.38 27.62 2.60
N LEU A 11 -14.98 27.24 1.38
CA LEU A 11 -15.58 27.73 0.13
C LEU A 11 -17.07 27.38 0.01
N PRO A 12 -17.89 28.27 -0.61
CA PRO A 12 -19.25 27.90 -1.00
C PRO A 12 -19.20 26.68 -1.93
N ASP A 13 -20.15 25.75 -1.76
CA ASP A 13 -20.28 24.46 -2.46
C ASP A 13 -19.42 23.30 -1.94
N LEU A 14 -18.64 23.53 -0.87
CA LEU A 14 -17.94 22.45 -0.19
C LEU A 14 -18.94 21.53 0.55
N HIS A 15 -18.81 20.23 0.31
CA HIS A 15 -19.51 19.23 1.11
C HIS A 15 -18.52 18.17 1.58
N ALA A 16 -18.79 17.62 2.76
CA ALA A 16 -17.97 16.59 3.35
C ALA A 16 -18.85 15.46 3.87
N PHE A 17 -18.32 14.25 3.79
CA PHE A 17 -18.86 13.11 4.50
C PHE A 17 -18.02 12.90 5.76
N VAL A 18 -18.65 13.06 6.92
CA VAL A 18 -18.00 12.90 8.21
C VAL A 18 -18.34 11.53 8.78
N GLU A 19 -17.31 10.78 9.14
CA GLU A 19 -17.39 9.52 9.87
C GLU A 19 -16.80 9.75 11.28
N LEU A 20 -17.66 9.65 12.29
CA LEU A 20 -17.31 9.69 13.70
C LEU A 20 -17.20 8.26 14.22
N VAL A 21 -16.11 7.94 14.91
CA VAL A 21 -15.92 6.67 15.60
C VAL A 21 -15.72 6.97 17.08
N GLY A 22 -16.64 6.49 17.91
CA GLY A 22 -16.56 6.69 19.36
C GLY A 22 -15.57 5.74 20.06
N PRO A 23 -15.33 5.94 21.36
CA PRO A 23 -14.44 5.09 22.17
C PRO A 23 -14.91 3.63 22.24
N ASP A 24 -16.22 3.40 22.10
CA ASP A 24 -16.83 2.07 22.02
C ASP A 24 -16.88 1.52 20.58
N LEU A 25 -16.19 2.19 19.64
CA LEU A 25 -16.16 1.90 18.20
C LEU A 25 -17.51 2.05 17.49
N ASP A 26 -18.50 2.70 18.10
CA ASP A 26 -19.73 3.05 17.42
C ASP A 26 -19.44 4.05 16.30
N THR A 27 -19.75 3.66 15.06
CA THR A 27 -19.49 4.49 13.89
C THR A 27 -20.77 5.23 13.49
N ARG A 28 -20.68 6.55 13.40
CA ARG A 28 -21.77 7.42 12.94
C ARG A 28 -21.32 8.22 11.73
N LYS A 29 -22.22 8.35 10.76
CA LYS A 29 -21.92 8.98 9.47
C LYS A 29 -22.90 10.11 9.21
N MET A 30 -22.40 11.24 8.76
CA MET A 30 -23.24 12.37 8.34
C MET A 30 -22.66 13.04 7.10
N ARG A 31 -23.55 13.70 6.35
CA ARG A 31 -23.14 14.59 5.26
C ARG A 31 -23.29 16.02 5.75
N LEU A 32 -22.23 16.81 5.60
CA LEU A 32 -22.22 18.24 5.90
C LEU A 32 -22.09 19.02 4.59
N THR A 33 -22.74 20.19 4.54
CA THR A 33 -22.59 21.18 3.46
C THR A 33 -22.15 22.51 4.08
N SER A 34 -21.46 23.37 3.32
CA SER A 34 -20.92 24.65 3.81
C SER A 34 -21.98 25.63 4.37
N ALA A 35 -23.28 25.37 4.13
CA ALA A 35 -24.38 26.23 4.56
C ALA A 35 -25.13 25.68 5.80
N GLU A 36 -24.84 24.46 6.24
CA GLU A 36 -25.62 23.75 7.25
C GLU A 36 -24.74 23.29 8.42
N SER A 37 -25.25 23.48 9.64
CA SER A 37 -24.76 22.73 10.80
C SER A 37 -25.58 21.45 10.95
N ALA A 38 -24.93 20.38 11.41
CA ALA A 38 -25.61 19.15 11.79
C ALA A 38 -25.29 18.81 13.24
N SER A 39 -26.30 18.34 13.99
CA SER A 39 -26.08 17.84 15.34
C SER A 39 -25.97 16.33 15.36
N ILE A 40 -25.04 15.81 16.13
CA ILE A 40 -24.89 14.39 16.38
C ILE A 40 -24.68 14.12 17.86
N GLU A 41 -25.33 13.07 18.36
CA GLU A 41 -25.00 12.55 19.68
C GLU A 41 -23.80 11.63 19.58
N VAL A 42 -22.84 11.75 20.50
CA VAL A 42 -21.68 10.86 20.60
C VAL A 42 -21.43 10.48 22.05
N VAL A 43 -20.61 9.45 22.27
CA VAL A 43 -20.21 9.05 23.63
C VAL A 43 -19.07 9.97 24.10
N PRO A 44 -19.13 10.53 25.34
CA PRO A 44 -18.01 11.28 25.91
C PRO A 44 -16.70 10.48 25.86
N GLY A 45 -15.58 11.16 25.63
CA GLY A 45 -14.26 10.55 25.47
C GLY A 45 -13.56 10.95 24.18
N GLU A 46 -12.48 10.24 23.83
CA GLU A 46 -11.75 10.47 22.59
C GLU A 46 -12.50 9.85 21.41
N ASN A 47 -12.91 10.68 20.46
CA ASN A 47 -13.63 10.30 19.26
C ASN A 47 -12.74 10.55 18.05
N LEU A 48 -12.66 9.61 17.10
CA LEU A 48 -12.04 9.87 15.80
C LEU A 48 -13.06 10.53 14.88
N VAL A 49 -12.69 11.66 14.31
CA VAL A 49 -13.43 12.31 13.23
C VAL A 49 -12.65 12.11 11.94
N ARG A 50 -13.26 11.42 10.96
CA ARG A 50 -12.77 11.39 9.57
C ARG A 50 -13.65 12.23 8.69
N THR A 51 -13.04 13.10 7.89
CA THR A 51 -13.75 14.00 7.00
C THR A 51 -13.31 13.70 5.57
N HIS A 52 -14.23 13.18 4.76
CA HIS A 52 -14.04 12.95 3.33
C HIS A 52 -14.63 14.12 2.55
N TRP A 53 -13.77 14.97 2.03
CA TRP A 53 -14.14 16.18 1.31
C TRP A 53 -14.53 15.86 -0.14
N SER A 54 -15.43 16.66 -0.71
CA SER A 54 -15.91 16.52 -2.09
C SER A 54 -14.83 16.64 -3.16
N ASN A 55 -13.69 17.27 -2.84
CA ASN A 55 -12.52 17.36 -3.71
C ASN A 55 -11.62 16.10 -3.68
N GLY A 56 -12.05 15.03 -3.00
CA GLY A 56 -11.32 13.76 -2.89
C GLY A 56 -10.32 13.71 -1.73
N ARG A 57 -10.13 14.80 -0.98
CA ARG A 57 -9.27 14.81 0.20
C ARG A 57 -9.94 14.06 1.37
N THR A 58 -9.13 13.41 2.20
CA THR A 58 -9.58 12.87 3.49
C THR A 58 -8.71 13.43 4.60
N ASP A 59 -9.32 14.03 5.62
CA ASP A 59 -8.64 14.44 6.86
C ASP A 59 -9.11 13.57 8.03
N GLN A 60 -8.27 13.43 9.05
CA GLN A 60 -8.61 12.71 10.27
C GLN A 60 -8.09 13.44 11.50
N GLN A 61 -8.91 13.53 12.55
CA GLN A 61 -8.57 14.18 13.81
C GLN A 61 -9.16 13.41 14.99
N VAL A 62 -8.38 13.29 16.07
CA VAL A 62 -8.89 12.84 17.37
C VAL A 62 -9.43 14.05 18.11
N MET A 63 -10.68 13.97 18.56
CA MET A 63 -11.35 15.04 19.29
C MET A 63 -11.85 14.49 20.64
N SER A 64 -11.51 15.19 21.73
CA SER A 64 -12.00 14.86 23.06
C SER A 64 -13.37 15.49 23.27
N VAL A 65 -14.37 14.68 23.58
CA VAL A 65 -15.75 15.11 23.82
C VAL A 65 -16.01 15.07 25.32
N GLY A 66 -16.37 16.22 25.90
CA GLY A 66 -16.82 16.31 27.29
C GLY A 66 -18.26 15.81 27.50
N ASP A 67 -18.76 15.99 28.73
CA ASP A 67 -20.17 15.73 29.06
C ASP A 67 -21.11 16.87 28.63
N GLU A 68 -20.55 18.03 28.29
CA GLU A 68 -21.30 19.23 27.90
C GLU A 68 -21.41 19.34 26.37
N PRO A 69 -22.51 19.90 25.83
CA PRO A 69 -22.63 20.14 24.39
C PRO A 69 -21.50 21.03 23.85
N GLU A 70 -20.95 20.65 22.70
CA GLU A 70 -19.85 21.37 22.05
C GLU A 70 -20.18 21.72 20.59
N GLU A 71 -19.65 22.85 20.11
CA GLU A 71 -19.68 23.22 18.70
C GLU A 71 -18.30 22.98 18.09
N TRP A 72 -18.26 22.21 17.00
CA TRP A 72 -17.05 21.86 16.29
C TRP A 72 -17.06 22.43 14.88
N ILE A 73 -15.97 23.10 14.54
CA ILE A 73 -15.75 23.68 13.22
C ILE A 73 -14.72 22.81 12.51
N LEU A 74 -15.12 22.25 11.38
CA LEU A 74 -14.23 21.52 10.49
C LEU A 74 -13.74 22.49 9.41
N GLU A 75 -12.54 23.01 9.59
CA GLU A 75 -11.87 23.86 8.61
C GLU A 75 -11.20 22.99 7.53
N GLN A 76 -11.36 23.38 6.27
CA GLN A 76 -10.54 22.80 5.20
C GLN A 76 -9.11 23.33 5.38
N PRO A 77 -8.08 22.47 5.54
CA PRO A 77 -6.73 22.97 5.74
C PRO A 77 -6.24 23.66 4.46
N ASP A 78 -5.77 24.90 4.59
CA ASP A 78 -5.35 25.77 3.48
C ASP A 78 -4.42 25.03 2.50
N SER A 79 -4.84 24.98 1.24
CA SER A 79 -4.01 24.53 0.13
C SER A 79 -3.00 25.63 -0.23
N VAL A 80 -1.81 25.62 0.40
CA VAL A 80 -0.64 26.34 -0.13
C VAL A 80 0.54 25.38 -0.26
N ILE A 81 0.60 24.69 -1.40
CA ILE A 81 1.88 24.54 -2.10
C ILE A 81 1.86 25.61 -3.18
N PRO A 82 2.70 26.66 -3.13
CA PRO A 82 2.78 27.63 -4.20
C PRO A 82 3.49 26.98 -5.38
N GLY A 83 2.78 26.66 -6.47
CA GLY A 83 3.47 26.27 -7.71
C GLY A 83 2.78 25.37 -8.73
N LEU A 84 1.44 25.23 -8.77
CA LEU A 84 0.80 24.60 -9.93
C LEU A 84 -0.21 25.50 -10.64
N LEU A 85 0.00 25.60 -11.95
CA LEU A 85 -0.73 26.37 -12.94
C LEU A 85 -2.22 26.02 -12.96
N GLN A 86 -3.05 27.07 -13.02
CA GLN A 86 -4.46 26.98 -13.37
C GLN A 86 -4.61 26.47 -14.82
N LEU A 87 -5.51 25.51 -15.02
CA LEU A 87 -5.98 25.10 -16.35
C LEU A 87 -7.51 25.06 -16.35
N GLY A 88 -8.10 25.91 -17.20
CA GLY A 88 -9.42 25.72 -17.81
C GLY A 88 -10.60 26.43 -17.13
N ASP A 89 -11.26 27.30 -17.90
CA ASP A 89 -12.51 27.96 -17.54
C ASP A 89 -13.65 26.95 -17.23
N PRO A 90 -14.58 27.27 -16.31
CA PRO A 90 -15.69 26.39 -15.98
C PRO A 90 -16.74 26.31 -17.10
N ILE A 91 -17.23 25.10 -17.36
CA ILE A 91 -18.41 24.84 -18.20
C ILE A 91 -19.66 25.22 -17.40
N GLU A 92 -20.42 26.21 -17.87
CA GLU A 92 -21.75 26.52 -17.33
C GLU A 92 -22.74 25.38 -17.60
N VAL A 93 -23.21 24.72 -16.55
CA VAL A 93 -24.38 23.83 -16.59
C VAL A 93 -25.56 24.56 -15.96
N THR A 94 -26.48 25.05 -16.78
CA THR A 94 -27.72 25.67 -16.29
C THR A 94 -28.75 24.60 -15.93
N VAL A 95 -29.01 24.40 -14.65
CA VAL A 95 -30.13 23.57 -14.17
C VAL A 95 -31.32 24.50 -13.88
N ARG A 96 -32.47 24.26 -14.53
CA ARG A 96 -33.74 24.95 -14.21
C ARG A 96 -34.41 24.28 -13.01
N PRO A 97 -34.86 25.03 -11.99
CA PRO A 97 -35.66 24.47 -10.91
C PRO A 97 -37.13 24.28 -11.35
N PRO A 98 -37.84 23.24 -10.86
CA PRO A 98 -39.30 23.19 -10.96
C PRO A 98 -39.94 24.16 -9.95
N ALA A 99 -41.13 24.66 -10.32
CA ALA A 99 -41.93 25.66 -9.61
C ALA A 99 -42.36 25.24 -8.18
N PRO A 100 -42.70 26.21 -7.29
CA PRO A 100 -42.80 25.98 -5.85
C PRO A 100 -44.13 25.34 -5.43
N TRP A 101 -44.07 24.51 -4.39
CA TRP A 101 -45.22 24.01 -3.66
C TRP A 101 -45.51 24.91 -2.45
N ASN A 102 -46.77 25.32 -2.31
CA ASN A 102 -47.28 26.09 -1.17
C ASN A 102 -47.43 25.20 0.07
N ILE A 103 -46.93 25.66 1.21
CA ILE A 103 -47.20 25.10 2.53
C ILE A 103 -48.32 25.92 3.16
N GLY A 104 -49.44 25.27 3.42
CA GLY A 104 -50.54 25.77 4.25
C GLY A 104 -50.91 24.72 5.29
N ASP A 105 -50.86 25.17 6.54
CA ASP A 105 -51.52 24.67 7.75
C ASP A 105 -51.07 23.35 8.41
N ALA A 106 -50.59 23.55 9.64
CA ALA A 106 -50.38 22.55 10.66
C ALA A 106 -51.71 22.23 11.38
N ALA A 107 -52.01 20.94 11.55
CA ALA A 107 -52.75 20.42 12.68
C ALA A 107 -52.57 18.89 12.78
N ASP A 108 -52.19 18.43 13.98
CA ASP A 108 -52.40 17.11 14.60
C ASP A 108 -52.34 15.84 13.74
N PHE A 109 -51.30 15.02 13.93
CA PHE A 109 -51.40 13.58 13.69
C PHE A 109 -50.62 12.73 14.72
N GLU A 110 -51.38 11.88 15.40
CA GLU A 110 -50.94 10.72 16.19
C GLU A 110 -50.06 9.78 15.38
N LEU A 111 -48.97 9.32 16.00
CA LEU A 111 -48.01 8.39 15.42
C LEU A 111 -48.55 6.96 15.48
N ARG A 112 -49.23 6.52 14.41
CA ARG A 112 -49.51 5.10 14.14
C ARG A 112 -48.52 4.57 13.10
N LEU A 113 -47.67 3.64 13.53
CA LEU A 113 -46.80 2.86 12.65
C LEU A 113 -47.65 1.86 11.86
N GLU A 114 -47.88 2.11 10.58
CA GLU A 114 -48.28 1.09 9.62
C GLU A 114 -47.06 0.59 8.83
N PRO A 115 -46.98 -0.71 8.49
CA PRO A 115 -45.87 -1.27 7.75
C PRO A 115 -45.78 -0.63 6.37
N ALA A 116 -44.57 -0.24 5.98
CA ALA A 116 -44.27 0.45 4.72
C ALA A 116 -44.98 -0.22 3.54
N THR A 117 -45.79 0.58 2.84
CA THR A 117 -46.46 0.20 1.60
C THR A 117 -45.45 -0.34 0.59
N LYS A 118 -45.80 -1.44 -0.07
CA LYS A 118 -45.06 -2.02 -1.21
C LYS A 118 -44.60 -0.91 -2.17
N PRO A 119 -43.36 -0.97 -2.68
CA PRO A 119 -42.89 -0.01 -3.66
C PRO A 119 -43.85 0.04 -4.86
N SER A 120 -44.01 1.23 -5.43
CA SER A 120 -44.85 1.41 -6.61
C SER A 120 -44.40 0.44 -7.71
N ARG A 121 -45.38 -0.08 -8.44
CA ARG A 121 -45.14 -1.03 -9.55
C ARG A 121 -44.12 -0.47 -10.56
N ASP A 122 -44.08 0.85 -10.71
CA ASP A 122 -43.13 1.57 -11.56
C ASP A 122 -41.69 1.60 -11.02
N PHE A 123 -41.48 1.60 -9.70
CA PHE A 123 -40.13 1.52 -9.11
C PHE A 123 -39.55 0.10 -9.23
N ALA A 124 -40.39 -0.92 -9.01
CA ALA A 124 -39.99 -2.31 -9.21
C ALA A 124 -39.70 -2.63 -10.69
N VAL A 125 -40.49 -2.09 -11.62
CA VAL A 125 -40.26 -2.25 -13.07
C VAL A 125 -38.99 -1.53 -13.52
N ARG A 126 -38.72 -0.31 -13.05
CA ARG A 126 -37.49 0.42 -13.41
C ARG A 126 -36.20 -0.20 -12.87
N MET A 127 -36.21 -0.82 -11.68
CA MET A 127 -35.06 -1.61 -11.22
C MET A 127 -34.91 -2.91 -12.01
N GLN A 128 -36.00 -3.53 -12.44
CA GLN A 128 -35.99 -4.78 -13.20
C GLN A 128 -35.60 -4.57 -14.68
N GLU A 129 -35.79 -3.36 -15.21
CA GLU A 129 -35.32 -2.94 -16.54
C GLU A 129 -33.88 -2.39 -16.55
N ALA A 130 -33.35 -1.97 -15.40
CA ALA A 130 -31.95 -1.49 -15.25
C ALA A 130 -30.98 -2.59 -14.76
N LEU A 131 -31.49 -3.72 -14.28
CA LEU A 131 -30.68 -4.91 -14.06
C LEU A 131 -30.37 -5.53 -15.44
N PRO A 132 -29.10 -5.82 -15.77
CA PRO A 132 -28.80 -6.58 -16.97
C PRO A 132 -29.63 -7.88 -16.93
N THR A 133 -30.36 -8.15 -18.01
CA THR A 133 -31.12 -9.39 -18.18
C THR A 133 -30.23 -10.58 -17.82
N ALA A 134 -30.76 -11.58 -17.11
CA ALA A 134 -30.00 -12.72 -16.59
C ALA A 134 -29.13 -13.45 -17.64
N ASP A 135 -29.41 -13.28 -18.94
CA ASP A 135 -28.61 -13.77 -20.05
C ASP A 135 -27.29 -13.00 -20.30
N HIS A 136 -27.00 -11.93 -19.55
CA HIS A 136 -25.77 -11.13 -19.62
C HIS A 136 -25.07 -11.00 -18.27
N ALA A 137 -25.33 -11.90 -17.32
CA ALA A 137 -24.47 -12.02 -16.15
C ALA A 137 -23.03 -12.18 -16.68
N PRO A 138 -22.09 -11.27 -16.34
CA PRO A 138 -20.72 -11.41 -16.78
C PRO A 138 -20.27 -12.78 -16.31
N SER A 139 -19.93 -13.66 -17.25
CA SER A 139 -19.31 -14.93 -16.92
C SER A 139 -18.17 -14.60 -15.96
N LEU A 140 -18.12 -15.27 -14.80
CA LEU A 140 -16.98 -15.15 -13.92
C LEU A 140 -15.72 -15.26 -14.77
N PRO A 141 -14.70 -14.44 -14.51
CA PRO A 141 -13.49 -14.55 -15.29
C PRO A 141 -13.02 -15.99 -15.11
N GLU A 142 -12.64 -16.67 -16.19
CA GLU A 142 -12.12 -18.05 -16.15
C GLU A 142 -10.89 -18.20 -15.24
N THR A 143 -10.44 -17.10 -14.61
CA THR A 143 -9.21 -16.93 -13.88
C THR A 143 -9.38 -16.76 -12.38
N LEU A 144 -10.60 -16.93 -11.83
CA LEU A 144 -10.83 -16.93 -10.39
C LEU A 144 -10.68 -18.34 -9.80
N GLU A 145 -9.67 -18.53 -8.96
CA GLU A 145 -9.43 -19.82 -8.29
C GLU A 145 -9.15 -19.59 -6.80
N LEU A 146 -9.79 -20.39 -5.94
CA LEU A 146 -9.41 -20.47 -4.53
C LEU A 146 -8.31 -21.51 -4.39
N TRP A 147 -7.23 -21.16 -3.73
CA TRP A 147 -6.12 -22.06 -3.44
C TRP A 147 -5.99 -22.27 -1.93
N ARG A 148 -5.71 -23.51 -1.53
CA ARG A 148 -5.40 -23.88 -0.15
C ARG A 148 -4.01 -24.46 -0.07
N ARG A 149 -3.26 -24.09 0.97
CA ARG A 149 -1.98 -24.72 1.29
C ARG A 149 -2.19 -25.98 2.12
N GLU A 150 -1.60 -27.07 1.67
CA GLU A 150 -1.60 -28.36 2.35
C GLU A 150 -0.44 -28.47 3.36
N SER A 151 -0.48 -29.50 4.22
CA SER A 151 0.53 -29.73 5.26
C SER A 151 1.93 -30.00 4.71
N ASP A 152 2.02 -30.54 3.49
CA ASP A 152 3.28 -30.75 2.76
C ASP A 152 3.80 -29.47 2.08
N ARG A 153 3.14 -28.34 2.35
CA ARG A 153 3.39 -27.02 1.77
C ARG A 153 2.99 -26.91 0.30
N SER A 154 2.43 -27.92 -0.35
CA SER A 154 1.88 -27.75 -1.69
C SER A 154 0.64 -26.85 -1.65
N TRP A 155 0.34 -26.20 -2.76
CA TRP A 155 -0.93 -25.49 -2.93
C TRP A 155 -1.80 -26.27 -3.89
N VAL A 156 -3.07 -26.43 -3.52
CA VAL A 156 -4.07 -27.13 -4.32
C VAL A 156 -5.26 -26.21 -4.60
N PRO A 157 -5.83 -26.25 -5.80
CA PRO A 157 -7.07 -25.52 -6.08
C PRO A 157 -8.22 -26.17 -5.30
N VAL A 158 -9.10 -25.33 -4.78
CA VAL A 158 -10.32 -25.71 -4.05
C VAL A 158 -11.52 -25.16 -4.81
N PRO A 159 -12.60 -25.95 -4.98
CA PRO A 159 -13.83 -25.46 -5.58
C PRO A 159 -14.36 -24.20 -4.86
N LEU A 160 -14.75 -23.19 -5.64
CA LEU A 160 -15.46 -22.02 -5.14
C LEU A 160 -16.94 -22.36 -4.92
N ASP A 161 -17.23 -23.09 -3.86
CA ASP A 161 -18.59 -23.49 -3.48
C ASP A 161 -19.32 -22.32 -2.78
N SER A 162 -19.53 -21.23 -3.50
CA SER A 162 -20.13 -20.00 -2.93
C SER A 162 -21.06 -19.31 -3.91
N LEU A 163 -22.17 -18.79 -3.39
CA LEU A 163 -23.15 -18.03 -4.17
C LEU A 163 -22.56 -16.64 -4.44
N ALA A 164 -22.21 -16.39 -5.69
CA ALA A 164 -21.85 -15.05 -6.15
C ALA A 164 -23.07 -14.12 -6.04
N ARG A 165 -22.90 -12.97 -5.39
CA ARG A 165 -23.85 -11.87 -5.38
C ARG A 165 -23.36 -10.79 -6.35
N PRO A 166 -24.16 -10.36 -7.33
CA PRO A 166 -23.77 -9.26 -8.21
C PRO A 166 -23.67 -7.96 -7.40
N ILE A 167 -22.65 -7.15 -7.71
CA ILE A 167 -22.46 -5.80 -7.18
C ILE A 167 -22.22 -4.82 -8.34
N ASP A 168 -22.23 -3.51 -8.06
CA ASP A 168 -21.92 -2.53 -9.09
C ASP A 168 -20.52 -2.76 -9.66
N ALA A 169 -20.45 -2.91 -10.99
CA ALA A 169 -19.25 -3.29 -11.72
C ALA A 169 -18.49 -4.48 -11.08
N GLY A 170 -19.18 -5.54 -10.62
CA GLY A 170 -18.51 -6.62 -9.91
C GLY A 170 -19.36 -7.82 -9.48
N VAL A 171 -18.70 -8.71 -8.76
CA VAL A 171 -19.31 -9.81 -8.02
C VAL A 171 -18.71 -9.89 -6.62
N GLU A 172 -19.50 -10.37 -5.67
CA GLU A 172 -19.10 -10.58 -4.29
C GLU A 172 -19.38 -12.03 -3.87
N PHE A 173 -18.44 -12.63 -3.14
CA PHE A 173 -18.58 -13.98 -2.61
C PHE A 173 -18.48 -13.96 -1.09
N GLU A 174 -19.33 -14.73 -0.42
CA GLU A 174 -19.12 -15.11 0.97
C GLU A 174 -18.42 -16.47 1.00
N LEU A 175 -17.16 -16.47 1.41
CA LEU A 175 -16.31 -17.65 1.47
C LEU A 175 -16.14 -18.11 2.91
N ALA A 176 -16.67 -19.29 3.22
CA ALA A 176 -16.37 -20.00 4.46
C ALA A 176 -15.18 -20.93 4.24
N VAL A 177 -13.97 -20.45 4.54
CA VAL A 177 -12.75 -21.22 4.41
C VAL A 177 -12.34 -21.79 5.76
N GLY A 178 -12.09 -23.11 5.81
CA GLY A 178 -11.70 -23.80 7.02
C GLY A 178 -10.30 -23.45 7.50
N GLU A 179 -9.72 -24.36 8.28
CA GLU A 179 -8.33 -24.24 8.72
C GLU A 179 -7.35 -24.31 7.54
N GLY A 180 -6.24 -23.59 7.66
CA GLY A 180 -5.20 -23.51 6.64
C GLY A 180 -5.07 -22.13 6.00
N LEU A 181 -3.98 -21.96 5.25
CA LEU A 181 -3.76 -20.75 4.45
C LEU A 181 -4.54 -20.87 3.15
N HIS A 182 -5.25 -19.78 2.83
CA HIS A 182 -6.07 -19.68 1.64
C HIS A 182 -5.75 -18.38 0.92
N VAL A 183 -5.64 -18.44 -0.41
CA VAL A 183 -5.51 -17.28 -1.27
C VAL A 183 -6.50 -17.37 -2.41
N ILE A 184 -7.05 -16.22 -2.80
CA ILE A 184 -7.80 -16.07 -4.03
C ILE A 184 -6.84 -15.61 -5.12
N LYS A 185 -6.76 -16.39 -6.19
CA LYS A 185 -6.09 -16.04 -7.44
C LYS A 185 -7.09 -15.34 -8.35
N ALA A 186 -6.73 -14.18 -8.88
CA ALA A 186 -7.48 -13.46 -9.91
C ALA A 186 -6.54 -12.75 -10.88
N GLY A 187 -6.97 -12.50 -12.12
CA GLY A 187 -6.18 -11.73 -13.09
C GLY A 187 -6.04 -12.41 -14.46
N GLY A 188 -5.22 -11.84 -15.35
CA GLY A 188 -5.11 -12.23 -16.76
C GLY A 188 -4.13 -13.36 -17.05
N GLN A 189 -3.74 -13.52 -18.33
CA GLN A 189 -2.74 -14.50 -18.77
C GLN A 189 -1.35 -14.14 -18.22
N GLY A 190 -0.61 -15.10 -17.68
CA GLY A 190 0.75 -14.88 -17.17
C GLY A 190 0.80 -14.56 -15.68
N VAL A 191 0.65 -13.28 -15.31
CA VAL A 191 0.74 -12.81 -13.92
C VAL A 191 -0.64 -12.63 -13.30
N HIS A 192 -0.82 -13.22 -12.12
CA HIS A 192 -2.07 -13.18 -11.36
C HIS A 192 -1.85 -12.44 -10.03
N GLN A 193 -2.91 -11.79 -9.55
CA GLN A 193 -3.03 -11.28 -8.20
C GLN A 193 -3.46 -12.42 -7.27
N PHE A 194 -2.76 -12.58 -6.15
CA PHE A 194 -3.10 -13.49 -5.06
C PHE A 194 -3.46 -12.66 -3.82
N VAL A 195 -4.64 -12.89 -3.25
CA VAL A 195 -5.14 -12.17 -2.06
C VAL A 195 -5.38 -13.17 -0.93
N SER A 196 -4.70 -12.99 0.20
CA SER A 196 -4.90 -13.80 1.40
C SER A 196 -6.25 -13.53 2.05
N LEU A 197 -6.92 -14.58 2.53
CA LEU A 197 -8.24 -14.44 3.14
C LEU A 197 -8.15 -14.07 4.63
N PRO A 198 -8.65 -12.89 5.05
CA PRO A 198 -8.41 -12.33 6.39
C PRO A 198 -9.15 -13.06 7.51
N SER A 199 -10.10 -13.95 7.20
CA SER A 199 -10.86 -14.70 8.20
C SER A 199 -11.40 -16.02 7.65
N GLU A 200 -11.81 -16.89 8.55
CA GLU A 200 -12.47 -18.17 8.25
C GLU A 200 -13.81 -17.96 7.52
N ARG A 201 -14.38 -16.76 7.61
CA ARG A 201 -15.53 -16.30 6.81
C ARG A 201 -15.22 -14.95 6.19
N SER A 202 -14.66 -14.98 4.99
CA SER A 202 -14.26 -13.79 4.25
C SER A 202 -15.32 -13.42 3.22
N VAL A 203 -15.56 -12.12 3.05
CA VAL A 203 -16.31 -11.58 1.93
C VAL A 203 -15.27 -11.15 0.88
N VAL A 204 -15.37 -11.66 -0.33
CA VAL A 204 -14.43 -11.34 -1.42
C VAL A 204 -15.16 -10.57 -2.49
N GLY A 205 -14.80 -9.29 -2.65
CA GLY A 205 -15.28 -8.44 -3.72
C GLY A 205 -14.34 -8.52 -4.92
N ILE A 206 -14.92 -8.69 -6.10
CA ILE A 206 -14.20 -8.59 -7.38
C ILE A 206 -14.86 -7.50 -8.17
N ARG A 207 -14.10 -6.44 -8.44
CA ARG A 207 -14.57 -5.32 -9.26
C ARG A 207 -13.78 -5.26 -10.56
N TRP A 208 -14.49 -4.86 -11.59
CA TRP A 208 -13.96 -4.67 -12.94
C TRP A 208 -14.00 -3.18 -13.23
N SER A 209 -12.90 -2.64 -13.77
CA SER A 209 -12.94 -1.31 -14.39
C SER A 209 -12.43 -1.41 -15.82
N SER A 210 -13.14 -0.76 -16.73
CA SER A 210 -12.75 -0.61 -18.13
C SER A 210 -12.10 0.75 -18.43
N ASP A 211 -11.73 1.51 -17.39
CA ASP A 211 -11.10 2.82 -17.55
C ASP A 211 -9.75 2.66 -18.28
N GLY A 212 -9.69 3.12 -19.53
CA GLY A 212 -8.46 3.06 -20.35
C GLY A 212 -8.34 1.87 -21.31
N GLY A 213 -9.44 1.17 -21.60
CA GLY A 213 -9.51 0.18 -22.70
C GLY A 213 -8.93 -1.21 -22.38
N THR A 214 -8.19 -1.36 -21.28
CA THR A 214 -7.80 -2.67 -20.74
C THR A 214 -8.64 -2.95 -19.49
N PRO A 215 -9.43 -4.04 -19.46
CA PRO A 215 -10.20 -4.37 -18.26
C PRO A 215 -9.25 -4.70 -17.11
N THR A 216 -9.32 -3.92 -16.04
CA THR A 216 -8.60 -4.19 -14.79
C THR A 216 -9.51 -4.94 -13.83
N ILE A 217 -8.97 -5.98 -13.23
CA ILE A 217 -9.65 -6.74 -12.17
C ILE A 217 -9.02 -6.34 -10.85
N ARG A 218 -9.86 -5.89 -9.92
CA ARG A 218 -9.45 -5.62 -8.54
C ARG A 218 -10.15 -6.60 -7.63
N VAL A 219 -9.36 -7.33 -6.84
CA VAL A 219 -9.87 -8.18 -5.78
C VAL A 219 -9.64 -7.50 -4.43
N ASP A 220 -10.67 -7.52 -3.59
CA ASP A 220 -10.59 -7.17 -2.18
C ASP A 220 -11.14 -8.30 -1.33
N ALA A 221 -10.48 -8.57 -0.21
CA ALA A 221 -10.96 -9.53 0.79
C ALA A 221 -11.21 -8.79 2.10
N ARG A 222 -12.41 -8.94 2.63
CA ARG A 222 -12.87 -8.31 3.86
C ARG A 222 -13.55 -9.32 4.78
N THR A 223 -13.83 -8.90 6.00
CA THR A 223 -14.68 -9.62 6.95
C THR A 223 -16.05 -8.94 7.00
N ALA A 224 -17.05 -9.66 7.50
CA ALA A 224 -18.37 -9.07 7.74
C ALA A 224 -18.44 -8.25 9.05
N ASP A 225 -17.38 -8.27 9.85
CA ASP A 225 -17.34 -7.65 11.18
C ASP A 225 -16.76 -6.22 11.08
N PRO A 226 -17.57 -5.17 11.30
CA PRO A 226 -17.11 -3.79 11.16
C PRO A 226 -16.01 -3.40 12.15
N GLU A 227 -15.95 -4.02 13.33
CA GLU A 227 -14.88 -3.75 14.31
C GLU A 227 -13.54 -4.28 13.77
N VAL A 228 -13.56 -5.47 13.15
CA VAL A 228 -12.39 -6.07 12.50
C VAL A 228 -11.96 -5.25 11.29
N GLU A 229 -12.90 -4.75 10.49
CA GLU A 229 -12.60 -3.84 9.36
C GLU A 229 -11.96 -2.54 9.83
N ALA A 230 -12.46 -1.96 10.92
CA ALA A 230 -11.90 -0.74 11.50
C ALA A 230 -10.46 -0.95 11.97
N LEU A 231 -10.18 -2.04 12.69
CA LEU A 231 -8.84 -2.40 13.13
C LEU A 231 -7.89 -2.69 11.96
N ARG A 232 -8.42 -3.33 10.91
CA ARG A 232 -7.65 -3.61 9.69
C ARG A 232 -7.28 -2.32 8.96
N GLY A 233 -8.20 -1.37 8.87
CA GLY A 233 -7.95 -0.03 8.32
C GLY A 233 -6.88 0.73 9.11
N PHE A 234 -6.88 0.60 10.45
CA PHE A 234 -5.82 1.15 11.29
C PHE A 234 -4.44 0.58 10.91
N LEU A 235 -4.31 -0.74 10.82
CA LEU A 235 -3.02 -1.39 10.51
C LEU A 235 -2.50 -1.02 9.12
N ALA A 236 -3.39 -0.88 8.13
CA ALA A 236 -3.00 -0.49 6.78
C ALA A 236 -2.43 0.94 6.73
N ARG A 237 -3.03 1.89 7.45
CA ARG A 237 -2.65 3.31 7.39
C ARG A 237 -1.62 3.74 8.44
N GLY A 238 -1.42 2.94 9.48
CA GLY A 238 -0.45 3.24 10.53
C GLY A 238 -0.83 4.42 11.43
N GLU A 239 -2.12 4.70 11.57
CA GLU A 239 -2.64 5.84 12.34
C GLU A 239 -2.60 5.51 13.86
N ILE A 240 -1.39 5.50 14.45
CA ILE A 240 -1.15 5.09 15.85
C ILE A 240 -1.93 5.94 16.86
N GLU A 241 -1.92 7.27 16.69
CA GLU A 241 -2.60 8.19 17.61
C GLU A 241 -4.12 7.99 17.58
N VAL A 242 -4.68 7.78 16.39
CA VAL A 242 -6.10 7.47 16.19
C VAL A 242 -6.49 6.16 16.86
N ALA A 243 -5.66 5.12 16.74
CA ALA A 243 -5.95 3.83 17.35
C ALA A 243 -5.85 3.86 18.88
N ARG A 244 -4.93 4.65 19.44
CA ARG A 244 -4.84 4.83 20.89
C ARG A 244 -6.12 5.46 21.43
N ALA A 245 -6.66 6.46 20.72
CA ALA A 245 -7.90 7.14 21.06
C ALA A 245 -9.14 6.23 20.95
N LEU A 246 -9.21 5.38 19.92
CA LEU A 246 -10.33 4.49 19.67
C LEU A 246 -10.35 3.20 20.50
N ALA A 247 -9.63 3.16 21.63
CA ALA A 247 -9.48 1.96 22.45
C ALA A 247 -9.08 0.71 21.63
N ALA A 248 -8.29 0.88 20.55
CA ALA A 248 -7.95 -0.21 19.64
C ALA A 248 -7.22 -1.35 20.35
N GLY A 249 -6.51 -1.07 21.45
CA GLY A 249 -5.92 -2.12 22.29
C GLY A 249 -6.97 -3.01 22.97
N ALA A 250 -8.11 -2.46 23.41
CA ALA A 250 -9.20 -3.24 24.01
C ALA A 250 -9.94 -4.09 22.99
N LEU A 251 -10.19 -3.55 21.80
CA LEU A 251 -10.67 -4.36 20.68
C LEU A 251 -9.66 -5.47 20.34
N ALA A 252 -8.39 -5.12 20.16
CA ALA A 252 -7.35 -6.06 19.78
C ALA A 252 -7.21 -7.22 20.79
N GLU A 253 -7.29 -6.93 22.09
CA GLU A 253 -7.31 -7.94 23.15
C GLU A 253 -8.57 -8.81 23.09
N ARG A 254 -9.76 -8.24 22.87
CA ARG A 254 -11.00 -9.02 22.68
C ARG A 254 -10.90 -9.97 21.47
N LEU A 255 -10.38 -9.49 20.35
CA LEU A 255 -10.17 -10.30 19.14
C LEU A 255 -9.18 -11.44 19.40
N LEU A 256 -8.14 -11.21 20.20
CA LEU A 256 -7.22 -12.25 20.64
C LEU A 256 -7.89 -13.33 21.50
N GLN A 257 -8.83 -12.96 22.37
CA GLN A 257 -9.57 -13.91 23.19
C GLN A 257 -10.43 -14.86 22.33
N ALA A 258 -10.87 -14.44 21.14
CA ALA A 258 -11.63 -15.26 20.19
C ALA A 258 -10.77 -16.26 19.36
N LYS A 259 -9.45 -16.39 19.64
CA LYS A 259 -8.46 -17.14 18.84
C LYS A 259 -8.80 -18.59 18.46
N VAL A 260 -9.61 -19.27 19.25
CA VAL A 260 -9.95 -20.68 18.98
C VAL A 260 -10.85 -20.77 17.74
N ALA A 261 -11.81 -19.85 17.63
CA ALA A 261 -12.78 -19.81 16.54
C ALA A 261 -12.27 -19.05 15.31
N ALA A 262 -11.46 -17.99 15.53
CA ALA A 262 -11.00 -17.11 14.45
C ALA A 262 -9.50 -16.77 14.56
N PRO A 263 -8.59 -17.73 14.29
CA PRO A 263 -7.16 -17.51 14.45
C PRO A 263 -6.56 -16.42 13.57
N ARG A 264 -7.10 -16.17 12.36
CA ARG A 264 -6.60 -15.06 11.51
C ARG A 264 -6.97 -13.71 12.13
N ILE A 265 -8.21 -13.54 12.59
CA ILE A 265 -8.65 -12.32 13.29
C ILE A 265 -7.86 -12.11 14.58
N ALA A 266 -7.53 -13.18 15.31
CA ALA A 266 -6.66 -13.07 16.48
C ALA A 266 -5.26 -12.59 16.12
N ALA A 267 -4.68 -13.04 15.00
CA ALA A 267 -3.40 -12.51 14.52
C ALA A 267 -3.46 -11.02 14.21
N LEU A 268 -4.56 -10.52 13.60
CA LEU A 268 -4.78 -9.09 13.38
C LEU A 268 -4.74 -8.30 14.69
N GLY A 269 -5.45 -8.78 15.72
CA GLY A 269 -5.43 -8.18 17.07
C GLY A 269 -4.01 -8.15 17.66
N ALA A 270 -3.26 -9.24 17.53
CA ALA A 270 -1.87 -9.26 17.99
C ALA A 270 -0.96 -8.27 17.25
N TYR A 271 -1.07 -8.14 15.93
CA TYR A 271 -0.30 -7.13 15.20
C TYR A 271 -0.67 -5.71 15.64
N ALA A 272 -1.94 -5.44 15.92
CA ALA A 272 -2.36 -4.16 16.46
C ALA A 272 -1.70 -3.86 17.82
N LEU A 273 -1.67 -4.82 18.75
CA LEU A 273 -0.98 -4.66 20.04
C LEU A 273 0.53 -4.48 19.87
N LEU A 274 1.18 -5.26 18.99
CA LEU A 274 2.60 -5.07 18.67
C LEU A 274 2.89 -3.67 18.16
N ARG A 275 2.03 -3.15 17.27
CA ARG A 275 2.20 -1.82 16.68
C ARG A 275 1.99 -0.71 17.70
N LEU A 276 1.07 -0.89 18.63
CA LEU A 276 0.82 0.03 19.75
C LEU A 276 1.92 -0.03 20.83
N GLY A 277 2.80 -1.05 20.78
CA GLY A 277 3.83 -1.31 21.79
C GLY A 277 3.28 -1.92 23.08
N ASP A 278 2.04 -2.42 23.06
CA ASP A 278 1.32 -2.90 24.24
C ASP A 278 1.57 -4.40 24.45
N LEU A 279 2.84 -4.72 24.73
CA LEU A 279 3.33 -6.11 24.83
C LEU A 279 2.75 -6.87 26.02
N GLU A 280 2.35 -6.15 27.08
CA GLU A 280 1.76 -6.76 28.27
C GLU A 280 0.45 -7.46 27.92
N ARG A 281 -0.40 -6.82 27.11
CA ARG A 281 -1.69 -7.37 26.68
C ARG A 281 -1.59 -8.51 25.67
N LEU A 282 -0.43 -8.66 25.02
CA LEU A 282 -0.15 -9.88 24.24
C LEU A 282 0.00 -11.11 25.12
N HIS A 283 0.36 -10.96 26.41
CA HIS A 283 0.58 -12.06 27.35
C HIS A 283 1.33 -13.25 26.71
N ASN A 284 0.84 -14.48 26.88
CA ASN A 284 1.33 -15.69 26.19
C ASN A 284 0.51 -16.05 24.94
N TRP A 285 -0.28 -15.10 24.41
CA TRP A 285 -1.13 -15.33 23.25
C TRP A 285 -0.35 -15.71 21.98
N PRO A 286 0.79 -15.06 21.65
CA PRO A 286 1.60 -15.43 20.49
C PRO A 286 2.09 -16.89 20.52
N ASP A 287 2.54 -17.36 21.68
CA ASP A 287 2.99 -18.75 21.86
C ASP A 287 1.84 -19.75 21.68
N ASN A 288 0.65 -19.40 22.18
CA ASN A 288 -0.54 -20.21 22.03
C ASN A 288 -0.99 -20.27 20.56
N LEU A 289 -0.95 -19.13 19.84
CA LEU A 289 -1.30 -19.10 18.42
C LEU A 289 -0.31 -19.95 17.60
N THR A 290 0.98 -19.83 17.90
CA THR A 290 2.04 -20.65 17.32
C THR A 290 1.79 -22.14 17.53
N ARG A 291 1.45 -22.56 18.76
CA ARG A 291 1.23 -23.98 19.11
C ARG A 291 -0.08 -24.54 18.56
N TRP A 292 -1.17 -23.78 18.66
CA TRP A 292 -2.53 -24.27 18.35
C TRP A 292 -2.86 -24.21 16.87
N LYS A 293 -2.20 -23.34 16.11
CA LYS A 293 -2.39 -23.21 14.66
C LYS A 293 -1.04 -23.37 13.94
N PRO A 294 -0.53 -24.62 13.83
CA PRO A 294 0.76 -24.89 13.19
C PRO A 294 0.83 -24.47 11.72
N TRP A 295 -0.32 -24.31 11.06
CA TRP A 295 -0.43 -23.86 9.69
C TRP A 295 -0.34 -22.33 9.53
N LEU A 296 -0.51 -21.56 10.61
CA LEU A 296 -0.53 -20.09 10.56
C LEU A 296 0.88 -19.54 10.83
N PRO A 297 1.48 -18.83 9.86
CA PRO A 297 2.82 -18.24 9.99
C PRO A 297 2.82 -16.99 10.88
N ASP A 298 1.70 -16.28 11.00
CA ASP A 298 1.58 -15.06 11.78
C ASP A 298 1.90 -15.25 13.27
N GLY A 299 1.52 -16.40 13.85
CA GLY A 299 1.81 -16.72 15.26
C GLY A 299 3.29 -16.60 15.61
N PRO A 300 4.18 -17.36 14.94
CA PRO A 300 5.62 -17.25 15.18
C PRO A 300 6.20 -15.86 14.88
N VAL A 301 5.71 -15.14 13.85
CA VAL A 301 6.16 -13.76 13.58
C VAL A 301 5.87 -12.87 14.79
N ILE A 302 4.63 -12.91 15.29
CA ILE A 302 4.21 -12.10 16.44
C ILE A 302 5.04 -12.48 17.68
N ALA A 303 5.23 -13.78 17.92
CA ALA A 303 6.01 -14.27 19.05
C ALA A 303 7.47 -13.79 18.98
N ALA A 304 8.11 -13.91 17.81
CA ALA A 304 9.48 -13.44 17.60
C ALA A 304 9.64 -11.96 17.94
N TRP A 305 8.73 -11.12 17.46
CA TRP A 305 8.75 -9.68 17.74
C TRP A 305 8.44 -9.33 19.20
N GLN A 306 7.61 -10.13 19.87
CA GLN A 306 7.42 -10.01 21.32
C GLN A 306 8.73 -10.28 22.08
N ARG A 307 9.50 -11.31 21.67
CA ARG A 307 10.81 -11.63 22.27
C ARG A 307 11.81 -10.50 22.03
N LEU A 308 11.94 -10.06 20.77
CA LEU A 308 12.87 -9.00 20.37
C LEU A 308 12.63 -7.67 21.09
N ARG A 309 11.36 -7.37 21.43
CA ARG A 309 10.97 -6.12 22.09
C ARG A 309 10.79 -6.25 23.60
N SER A 310 10.99 -7.44 24.17
CA SER A 310 10.93 -7.64 25.62
C SER A 310 12.11 -6.94 26.32
N PRO A 311 12.00 -6.62 27.63
CA PRO A 311 13.10 -6.00 28.38
C PRO A 311 14.40 -6.83 28.38
N GLU A 312 14.27 -8.15 28.25
CA GLU A 312 15.39 -9.10 28.16
C GLU A 312 15.25 -9.91 26.84
N PRO A 313 15.67 -9.36 25.69
CA PRO A 313 15.44 -9.99 24.40
C PRO A 313 16.10 -11.36 24.26
N ASP A 314 15.32 -12.37 23.89
CA ASP A 314 15.82 -13.67 23.45
C ASP A 314 15.95 -13.69 21.92
N TYR A 315 17.18 -13.41 21.45
CA TYR A 315 17.49 -13.36 20.02
C TYR A 315 17.51 -14.75 19.36
N GLU A 316 17.89 -15.79 20.09
CA GLU A 316 17.98 -17.15 19.56
C GLU A 316 16.57 -17.71 19.32
N GLU A 317 15.69 -17.59 20.32
CA GLU A 317 14.30 -18.00 20.19
C GLU A 317 13.58 -17.16 19.12
N ALA A 318 13.82 -15.85 19.06
CA ALA A 318 13.23 -14.99 18.03
C ALA A 318 13.65 -15.41 16.61
N CYS A 319 14.93 -15.72 16.39
CA CYS A 319 15.42 -16.19 15.09
C CYS A 319 14.76 -17.53 14.70
N ALA A 320 14.69 -18.48 15.64
CA ALA A 320 14.04 -19.76 15.41
C ALA A 320 12.55 -19.61 15.04
N LEU A 321 11.84 -18.70 15.70
CA LEU A 321 10.43 -18.40 15.41
C LEU A 321 10.24 -17.75 14.03
N LEU A 322 11.14 -16.87 13.58
CA LEU A 322 11.08 -16.29 12.23
C LEU A 322 11.31 -17.34 11.13
N LEU A 323 12.28 -18.24 11.33
CA LEU A 323 12.48 -19.38 10.43
C LEU A 323 11.28 -20.32 10.41
N GLU A 324 10.64 -20.52 11.57
CA GLU A 324 9.40 -21.29 11.67
C GLU A 324 8.25 -20.60 10.91
N ALA A 325 8.09 -19.28 11.03
CA ALA A 325 7.10 -18.53 10.25
C ALA A 325 7.28 -18.73 8.74
N GLU A 326 8.50 -18.53 8.23
CA GLU A 326 8.81 -18.73 6.81
C GLU A 326 8.47 -20.16 6.35
N THR A 327 8.84 -21.14 7.17
CA THR A 327 8.55 -22.56 6.95
C THR A 327 7.05 -22.83 6.81
N ARG A 328 6.22 -22.18 7.65
CA ARG A 328 4.75 -22.28 7.63
C ARG A 328 4.11 -21.55 6.45
N GLY A 329 4.75 -20.49 5.96
CA GLY A 329 4.35 -19.75 4.78
C GLY A 329 4.39 -18.24 4.94
N ILE A 330 3.73 -17.56 4.01
CA ILE A 330 3.65 -16.10 4.06
C ILE A 330 2.50 -15.69 5.00
N PRO A 331 2.74 -14.75 5.93
CA PRO A 331 1.73 -14.13 6.79
C PRO A 331 0.44 -13.75 6.06
N VAL A 332 -0.70 -13.90 6.73
CA VAL A 332 -2.02 -13.53 6.17
C VAL A 332 -2.14 -12.01 5.98
N TYR A 333 -1.48 -11.24 6.84
CA TYR A 333 -1.48 -9.79 6.79
C TYR A 333 -0.15 -9.23 6.31
N THR A 334 -0.21 -8.16 5.53
CA THR A 334 0.95 -7.43 5.00
C THR A 334 1.90 -6.97 6.11
N GLU A 335 1.36 -6.57 7.26
CA GLU A 335 2.16 -6.22 8.44
C GLU A 335 3.03 -7.39 8.91
N GLY A 336 2.50 -8.61 8.87
CA GLY A 336 3.26 -9.81 9.18
C GLY A 336 4.40 -10.06 8.21
N VAL A 337 4.19 -9.82 6.91
CA VAL A 337 5.23 -9.97 5.89
C VAL A 337 6.36 -8.96 6.13
N ARG A 338 6.00 -7.70 6.43
CA ARG A 338 6.97 -6.65 6.77
C ARG A 338 7.81 -7.05 7.98
N LEU A 339 7.15 -7.45 9.05
CA LEU A 339 7.81 -7.89 10.29
C LEU A 339 8.66 -9.14 10.10
N LEU A 340 8.20 -10.11 9.30
CA LEU A 340 8.99 -11.30 8.99
C LEU A 340 10.27 -10.94 8.21
N LYS A 341 10.13 -10.09 7.19
CA LYS A 341 11.27 -9.60 6.41
C LYS A 341 12.27 -8.85 7.30
N ASP A 342 11.80 -7.83 8.00
CA ASP A 342 12.64 -6.99 8.86
C ASP A 342 13.34 -7.83 9.94
N GLY A 343 12.64 -8.82 10.51
CA GLY A 343 13.20 -9.74 11.48
C GLY A 343 14.32 -10.60 10.86
N LEU A 344 14.09 -11.21 9.70
CA LEU A 344 15.10 -12.01 9.02
C LEU A 344 16.33 -11.17 8.61
N ASP A 345 16.13 -9.94 8.13
CA ASP A 345 17.21 -9.01 7.77
C ASP A 345 18.10 -8.65 8.97
N VAL A 346 17.52 -8.54 10.18
CA VAL A 346 18.29 -8.32 11.42
C VAL A 346 19.25 -9.47 11.71
N PHE A 347 18.87 -10.71 11.36
CA PHE A 347 19.67 -11.90 11.58
C PHE A 347 20.58 -12.27 10.39
N ASP A 348 20.28 -11.80 9.18
CA ASP A 348 21.08 -12.02 7.95
C ASP A 348 22.37 -11.18 7.94
N THR A 349 23.19 -11.34 8.97
CA THR A 349 24.45 -10.60 9.15
C THR A 349 25.70 -11.49 9.07
N ASP A 350 25.52 -12.81 9.13
CA ASP A 350 26.59 -13.79 9.01
C ASP A 350 26.25 -14.75 7.87
N GLU A 351 27.00 -14.68 6.77
CA GLU A 351 26.83 -15.53 5.57
C GLU A 351 26.91 -17.04 5.88
N ARG A 352 27.34 -17.43 7.09
CA ARG A 352 27.39 -18.82 7.55
C ARG A 352 26.04 -19.35 8.01
N ASP A 353 25.08 -18.50 8.37
CA ASP A 353 23.71 -18.92 8.67
C ASP A 353 22.88 -19.00 7.38
N TRP A 354 23.19 -20.01 6.58
CA TRP A 354 22.58 -20.22 5.27
C TRP A 354 21.05 -20.37 5.36
N HIS A 355 20.52 -20.83 6.49
CA HIS A 355 19.08 -20.99 6.70
C HIS A 355 18.38 -19.63 6.77
N VAL A 356 18.94 -18.69 7.55
CA VAL A 356 18.42 -17.32 7.66
C VAL A 356 18.53 -16.60 6.32
N HIS A 357 19.69 -16.67 5.67
CA HIS A 357 19.90 -16.02 4.38
C HIS A 357 18.91 -16.50 3.31
N GLU A 358 18.72 -17.82 3.22
CA GLU A 358 17.81 -18.41 2.23
C GLU A 358 16.33 -18.14 2.57
N ALA A 359 15.96 -18.07 3.86
CA ALA A 359 14.64 -17.62 4.29
C ALA A 359 14.40 -16.14 3.92
N ALA A 360 15.37 -15.26 4.22
CA ALA A 360 15.32 -13.83 3.88
C ALA A 360 15.13 -13.63 2.37
N ARG A 361 15.92 -14.35 1.55
CA ARG A 361 15.81 -14.31 0.08
C ARG A 361 14.42 -14.72 -0.43
N ARG A 362 13.80 -15.73 0.15
CA ARG A 362 12.44 -16.16 -0.23
C ARG A 362 11.39 -15.13 0.16
N VAL A 363 11.46 -14.59 1.37
CA VAL A 363 10.54 -13.54 1.84
C VAL A 363 10.71 -12.25 1.02
N GLU A 364 11.94 -11.90 0.64
CA GLU A 364 12.25 -10.76 -0.22
C GLU A 364 11.58 -10.88 -1.60
N ALA A 365 11.53 -12.09 -2.18
CA ALA A 365 10.83 -12.30 -3.45
C ALA A 365 9.31 -11.99 -3.34
N PHE A 366 8.67 -12.31 -2.21
CA PHE A 366 7.29 -11.90 -1.96
C PHE A 366 7.17 -10.40 -1.70
N ALA A 367 8.09 -9.83 -0.91
CA ALA A 367 8.14 -8.40 -0.61
C ALA A 367 8.19 -7.53 -1.87
N GLN A 368 8.97 -7.95 -2.88
CA GLN A 368 9.06 -7.27 -4.18
C GLN A 368 7.81 -7.40 -5.04
N ALA A 369 6.98 -8.42 -4.81
CA ALA A 369 5.73 -8.64 -5.52
C ALA A 369 4.49 -8.15 -4.77
N LEU A 370 4.67 -7.62 -3.55
CA LEU A 370 3.57 -7.27 -2.65
C LEU A 370 2.94 -5.91 -3.00
N ALA A 371 1.62 -5.84 -2.86
CA ALA A 371 0.87 -4.59 -2.81
C ALA A 371 0.85 -4.06 -1.37
N TRP A 372 1.88 -3.27 -1.00
CA TRP A 372 2.09 -2.77 0.37
C TRP A 372 1.00 -1.85 0.92
N ASP A 373 0.13 -1.32 0.05
CA ASP A 373 -1.03 -0.51 0.42
C ASP A 373 -2.21 -1.34 0.93
N LYS A 374 -2.14 -2.68 0.82
CA LYS A 374 -3.17 -3.61 1.30
C LYS A 374 -2.89 -4.05 2.73
N SER A 375 -3.97 -4.25 3.49
CA SER A 375 -3.91 -4.81 4.84
C SER A 375 -3.60 -6.30 4.85
N GLU A 376 -4.28 -7.05 4.01
CA GLU A 376 -4.10 -8.46 3.76
C GLU A 376 -2.98 -8.67 2.75
N THR A 377 -2.22 -9.74 2.93
CA THR A 377 -1.12 -10.08 2.04
C THR A 377 -1.67 -10.29 0.64
N THR A 378 -1.38 -9.32 -0.21
CA THR A 378 -1.76 -9.26 -1.62
C THR A 378 -0.49 -9.14 -2.44
N TYR A 379 -0.26 -10.06 -3.37
CA TYR A 379 0.94 -10.05 -4.20
C TYR A 379 0.64 -10.53 -5.62
N PHE A 380 1.59 -10.29 -6.51
CA PHE A 380 1.54 -10.74 -7.89
C PHE A 380 2.43 -11.96 -8.10
N GLY A 381 2.04 -12.87 -9.00
CA GLY A 381 2.82 -14.07 -9.27
C GLY A 381 2.23 -14.95 -10.36
N ILE A 382 2.98 -15.98 -10.72
CA ILE A 382 2.49 -17.03 -11.65
C ILE A 382 1.87 -18.22 -10.89
N GLY A 383 2.06 -18.27 -9.57
CA GLY A 383 1.48 -19.26 -8.67
C GLY A 383 1.63 -18.84 -7.20
N PRO A 384 0.94 -19.51 -6.24
CA PRO A 384 0.94 -19.11 -4.84
C PRO A 384 2.31 -19.19 -4.11
N GLN A 385 3.33 -19.81 -4.71
CA GLN A 385 4.71 -19.83 -4.20
C GLN A 385 5.73 -19.19 -5.14
N GLN A 386 5.26 -18.61 -6.22
CA GLN A 386 6.10 -18.07 -7.27
C GLN A 386 5.74 -16.59 -7.43
N PRO A 387 6.07 -15.76 -6.41
CA PRO A 387 5.85 -14.33 -6.50
C PRO A 387 6.68 -13.80 -7.65
N ARG A 388 6.09 -12.89 -8.39
CA ARG A 388 6.73 -12.18 -9.49
C ARG A 388 6.25 -10.75 -9.38
N ALA A 389 7.18 -9.81 -9.31
CA ALA A 389 6.83 -8.40 -9.35
C ALA A 389 5.85 -8.19 -10.50
N ALA A 390 4.78 -7.42 -10.25
CA ALA A 390 4.00 -6.86 -11.33
C ALA A 390 4.98 -5.97 -12.09
N VAL A 391 5.59 -6.54 -13.13
CA VAL A 391 6.20 -5.74 -14.17
C VAL A 391 5.09 -4.77 -14.60
N ALA A 392 5.42 -3.51 -14.88
CA ALA A 392 4.46 -2.58 -15.44
C ALA A 392 4.05 -3.10 -16.84
N ASP A 393 3.21 -4.14 -16.85
CA ASP A 393 3.13 -5.17 -17.88
C ASP A 393 2.31 -4.75 -19.09
N ASN A 394 1.88 -3.49 -19.15
CA ASN A 394 1.44 -2.95 -20.43
C ASN A 394 2.61 -2.69 -21.38
N THR A 395 3.86 -2.69 -20.92
CA THR A 395 5.00 -2.40 -21.81
C THR A 395 5.67 -3.68 -22.33
N LEU A 396 5.89 -4.69 -21.50
CA LEU A 396 6.65 -5.88 -21.89
C LEU A 396 5.81 -6.93 -22.63
N ASP A 397 4.56 -7.20 -22.23
CA ASP A 397 3.69 -8.12 -22.98
C ASP A 397 3.29 -7.55 -24.35
N LEU A 398 3.11 -6.23 -24.47
CA LEU A 398 2.93 -5.57 -25.77
C LEU A 398 4.20 -5.71 -26.61
N LEU A 399 5.38 -5.43 -26.04
CA LEU A 399 6.65 -5.56 -26.75
C LEU A 399 6.97 -7.00 -27.14
N GLU A 400 6.71 -8.01 -26.31
CA GLU A 400 6.92 -9.42 -26.64
C GLU A 400 5.92 -9.90 -27.70
N SER A 401 4.65 -9.47 -27.66
CA SER A 401 3.69 -9.78 -28.71
C SER A 401 4.02 -9.07 -30.03
N GLU A 402 4.51 -7.82 -29.98
CA GLU A 402 4.97 -7.08 -31.16
C GLU A 402 6.27 -7.64 -31.72
N LEU A 403 7.25 -8.00 -30.89
CA LEU A 403 8.49 -8.67 -31.28
C LEU A 403 8.21 -10.02 -31.92
N THR A 404 7.37 -10.86 -31.31
CA THR A 404 7.00 -12.16 -31.88
C THR A 404 6.29 -11.98 -33.22
N SER A 405 5.44 -10.95 -33.35
CA SER A 405 4.75 -10.61 -34.59
C SER A 405 5.69 -10.04 -35.66
N LEU A 406 6.70 -9.26 -35.26
CA LEU A 406 7.72 -8.68 -36.15
C LEU A 406 8.69 -9.76 -36.64
N GLU A 407 9.16 -10.62 -35.74
CA GLU A 407 10.03 -11.76 -36.06
C GLU A 407 9.31 -12.77 -36.97
N LEU A 408 8.01 -13.02 -36.75
CA LEU A 408 7.22 -13.86 -37.67
C LEU A 408 7.03 -13.21 -39.04
N ARG A 409 6.87 -11.88 -39.10
CA ARG A 409 6.77 -11.11 -40.35
C ARG A 409 8.08 -11.12 -41.11
N GLU A 410 9.20 -10.81 -40.44
CA GLU A 410 10.53 -10.81 -41.04
C GLU A 410 10.94 -12.21 -41.49
N ALA A 411 10.65 -13.26 -40.70
CA ALA A 411 10.90 -14.64 -41.09
C ALA A 411 10.06 -15.07 -42.31
N LYS A 412 8.80 -14.62 -42.38
CA LYS A 412 7.92 -14.89 -43.52
C LYS A 412 8.37 -14.14 -44.77
N ASP A 413 8.76 -12.88 -44.64
CA ASP A 413 9.28 -12.06 -45.74
C ASP A 413 10.63 -12.61 -46.25
N LEU A 414 11.49 -13.14 -45.37
CA LEU A 414 12.74 -13.83 -45.73
C LEU A 414 12.49 -15.16 -46.45
N VAL A 415 11.47 -15.92 -46.04
CA VAL A 415 11.09 -17.19 -46.67
C VAL A 415 10.45 -16.94 -48.04
N ASP A 416 9.63 -15.91 -48.18
CA ASP A 416 8.96 -15.56 -49.44
C ASP A 416 9.94 -14.87 -50.44
N ALA A 417 11.00 -14.23 -49.95
CA ALA A 417 12.00 -13.54 -50.79
C ALA A 417 13.17 -14.41 -51.28
N ALA A 418 13.26 -15.70 -50.90
CA ALA A 418 14.44 -16.52 -51.19
C ALA A 418 14.21 -17.61 -52.27
N PRO A 419 14.41 -17.33 -53.58
CA PRO A 419 14.63 -18.37 -54.55
C PRO A 419 16.10 -18.83 -54.52
N SER A 420 16.33 -19.99 -53.91
CA SER A 420 17.49 -20.87 -54.08
C SER A 420 18.90 -20.24 -53.99
N LEU A 421 19.53 -20.27 -52.81
CA LEU A 421 20.99 -20.15 -52.71
C LEU A 421 21.60 -21.15 -51.71
N ARG A 422 22.51 -21.98 -52.23
CA ARG A 422 23.42 -22.85 -51.47
C ARG A 422 24.76 -22.14 -51.23
N GLY A 423 25.08 -21.87 -49.96
CA GLY A 423 26.42 -21.68 -49.37
C GLY A 423 27.20 -20.39 -49.71
N PRO A 424 28.37 -20.10 -49.06
CA PRO A 424 29.04 -20.76 -47.92
C PRO A 424 29.27 -19.83 -46.68
N ARG A 425 29.78 -20.44 -45.59
CA ARG A 425 30.04 -19.90 -44.23
C ARG A 425 30.81 -18.56 -44.19
N ILE A 426 30.27 -17.59 -43.44
CA ILE A 426 30.94 -16.35 -43.02
C ILE A 426 31.50 -16.52 -41.60
N ARG A 427 32.77 -16.12 -41.39
CA ARG A 427 33.40 -15.94 -40.08
C ARG A 427 33.15 -14.52 -39.59
N ILE A 428 32.75 -14.37 -38.33
CA ILE A 428 32.62 -13.08 -37.64
C ILE A 428 33.95 -12.76 -36.96
N THR A 429 34.49 -11.56 -37.19
CA THR A 429 35.57 -10.95 -36.41
C THR A 429 34.99 -9.80 -35.60
N GLU A 430 35.25 -9.79 -34.29
CA GLU A 430 34.85 -8.74 -33.35
C GLU A 430 35.55 -7.40 -33.64
N ALA A 431 34.79 -6.30 -33.53
CA ALA A 431 35.29 -4.92 -33.55
C ALA A 431 35.37 -4.37 -32.11
N PRO A 432 36.32 -3.46 -31.80
CA PRO A 432 36.46 -2.90 -30.46
C PRO A 432 35.43 -1.79 -30.21
N GLU A 433 34.84 -1.77 -29.01
CA GLU A 433 33.85 -0.79 -28.56
C GLU A 433 34.42 0.65 -28.42
N PRO A 434 33.58 1.68 -28.66
CA PRO A 434 33.96 3.08 -28.48
C PRO A 434 33.94 3.48 -26.99
N ARG A 435 35.07 4.01 -26.50
CA ARG A 435 35.14 4.69 -25.20
C ARG A 435 34.55 6.09 -25.32
N HIS A 436 33.46 6.36 -24.61
CA HIS A 436 32.90 7.70 -24.44
C HIS A 436 33.06 8.16 -22.99
N GLY A 437 33.94 9.14 -22.78
CA GLY A 437 34.03 9.93 -21.56
C GLY A 437 34.86 11.18 -21.85
N ARG A 438 34.31 12.38 -21.61
CA ARG A 438 35.05 13.64 -21.64
C ARG A 438 35.48 13.98 -20.21
N GLU A 439 36.72 14.41 -20.05
CA GLU A 439 37.39 14.61 -18.75
C GLU A 439 37.49 16.10 -18.35
N THR A 440 36.45 16.90 -18.64
CA THR A 440 36.45 18.32 -18.27
C THR A 440 35.04 18.79 -17.94
N PHE A 441 34.86 19.42 -16.79
CA PHE A 441 33.56 19.89 -16.28
C PHE A 441 33.63 21.33 -15.80
N PHE A 442 32.49 22.03 -15.79
CA PHE A 442 32.36 23.38 -15.25
C PHE A 442 31.59 23.32 -13.92
N ILE A 443 32.20 23.83 -12.85
CA ILE A 443 31.63 23.88 -11.51
C ILE A 443 31.26 25.33 -11.19
N GLU A 444 30.00 25.59 -10.81
CA GLU A 444 29.56 26.94 -10.42
C GLU A 444 30.31 27.41 -9.17
N GLY A 445 30.96 28.57 -9.27
CA GLY A 445 31.81 29.14 -8.21
C GLY A 445 33.28 28.75 -8.28
N GLU A 446 33.64 27.67 -9.01
CA GLU A 446 35.03 27.17 -9.10
C GLU A 446 35.61 27.20 -10.53
N GLY A 447 34.76 27.30 -11.56
CA GLY A 447 35.18 27.35 -12.97
C GLY A 447 35.35 25.97 -13.61
N VAL A 448 36.06 25.90 -14.75
CA VAL A 448 36.34 24.63 -15.46
C VAL A 448 37.42 23.86 -14.70
N VAL A 449 37.13 22.60 -14.35
CA VAL A 449 38.05 21.68 -13.66
C VAL A 449 38.21 20.41 -14.50
N GLY A 450 39.46 20.07 -14.83
CA GLY A 450 39.88 18.89 -15.58
C GLY A 450 41.38 18.98 -15.94
N ASP A 451 42.03 17.85 -16.22
CA ASP A 451 43.49 17.76 -16.37
C ASP A 451 43.98 18.47 -17.64
N GLU A 452 44.51 19.68 -17.48
CA GLU A 452 45.53 20.22 -18.39
C GLU A 452 46.91 19.89 -17.84
N ALA A 453 47.46 18.71 -18.18
CA ALA A 453 48.85 18.54 -18.63
C ALA A 453 49.33 17.08 -18.56
N SER A 454 49.51 16.46 -19.73
CA SER A 454 50.74 15.71 -19.99
C SER A 454 51.15 15.86 -21.46
N ASP A 455 52.39 16.32 -21.64
CA ASP A 455 53.21 16.31 -22.86
C ASP A 455 52.99 17.41 -23.92
N LEU A 456 53.73 18.52 -23.79
CA LEU A 456 54.97 18.79 -24.54
C LEU A 456 55.47 20.23 -24.23
N GLY A 457 56.77 20.35 -23.95
CA GLY A 457 57.36 21.53 -23.30
C GLY A 457 57.41 22.83 -24.13
N ALA A 458 57.13 23.94 -23.46
CA ALA A 458 57.64 25.28 -23.76
C ALA A 458 57.52 26.18 -22.51
N ALA A 459 58.48 27.09 -22.32
CA ALA A 459 58.66 27.94 -21.15
C ALA A 459 57.49 28.94 -20.90
N PRO A 460 57.26 29.38 -19.65
CA PRO A 460 56.12 30.23 -19.33
C PRO A 460 56.35 31.70 -19.72
N ALA A 461 55.42 32.26 -20.50
CA ALA A 461 55.23 33.69 -20.67
C ALA A 461 54.25 34.25 -19.62
N PRO A 462 54.35 35.52 -19.20
CA PRO A 462 53.52 36.08 -18.14
C PRO A 462 52.04 36.28 -18.58
N PRO A 463 51.09 36.29 -17.63
CA PRO A 463 49.66 36.26 -17.92
C PRO A 463 49.18 37.58 -18.53
N THR A 464 48.60 37.50 -19.73
CA THR A 464 47.76 38.56 -20.32
C THR A 464 46.31 38.34 -19.92
N THR A 465 45.72 39.35 -19.27
CA THR A 465 44.29 39.48 -18.95
C THR A 465 43.38 39.28 -20.19
N PRO A 466 42.31 38.47 -20.11
CA PRO A 466 41.28 38.43 -21.14
C PRO A 466 40.23 39.55 -20.94
N PRO A 467 39.59 40.03 -22.02
CA PRO A 467 38.62 41.11 -21.99
C PRO A 467 37.23 40.64 -21.51
N PRO A 468 36.40 41.53 -20.92
CA PRO A 468 35.09 41.17 -20.41
C PRO A 468 34.05 41.14 -21.53
N GLY A 469 33.30 40.03 -21.64
CA GLY A 469 32.05 40.01 -22.41
C GLY A 469 31.79 38.70 -23.16
N THR A 470 31.24 37.70 -22.47
CA THR A 470 30.34 36.73 -23.12
C THR A 470 29.39 36.19 -22.06
N THR A 471 28.10 36.49 -22.25
CA THR A 471 27.03 36.27 -21.28
C THR A 471 26.51 34.84 -21.28
N ALA A 472 26.20 34.34 -20.09
CA ALA A 472 25.65 33.02 -19.77
C ALA A 472 24.18 32.79 -20.25
N ARG A 473 23.79 33.32 -21.42
CA ARG A 473 22.40 33.25 -21.90
C ARG A 473 22.15 32.19 -22.98
N ALA A 474 23.18 31.47 -23.43
CA ALA A 474 23.06 30.48 -24.50
C ALA A 474 23.00 29.01 -24.04
N ALA A 475 23.07 28.73 -22.73
CA ALA A 475 23.07 27.36 -22.19
C ALA A 475 21.72 26.87 -21.61
N ALA A 476 20.65 27.67 -21.68
CA ALA A 476 19.38 27.39 -21.01
C ALA A 476 18.35 26.60 -21.84
N ALA A 477 18.77 25.87 -22.88
CA ALA A 477 17.85 25.11 -23.76
C ALA A 477 18.15 23.60 -23.84
N ALA A 478 18.96 23.05 -22.93
CA ALA A 478 19.18 21.61 -22.81
C ALA A 478 18.35 21.03 -21.64
N PRO A 479 17.78 19.83 -21.79
CA PRO A 479 17.06 19.17 -20.70
C PRO A 479 18.00 18.98 -19.50
N VAL A 480 17.49 19.29 -18.30
CA VAL A 480 18.20 19.11 -17.03
C VAL A 480 18.56 17.62 -16.89
N PRO A 481 19.85 17.25 -16.79
CA PRO A 481 20.22 15.86 -16.58
C PRO A 481 19.76 15.38 -15.22
N ASP A 482 19.39 14.09 -15.14
CA ASP A 482 19.09 13.44 -13.86
C ASP A 482 20.23 13.66 -12.87
N PHE A 483 19.85 14.11 -11.68
CA PHE A 483 20.77 14.27 -10.57
C PHE A 483 21.34 12.90 -10.18
N ARG A 484 22.66 12.73 -10.30
CA ARG A 484 23.38 11.50 -9.92
C ARG A 484 24.50 11.82 -8.96
N PHE A 485 24.54 11.13 -7.83
CA PHE A 485 25.71 11.12 -6.95
C PHE A 485 26.78 10.20 -7.53
N SER A 486 27.98 10.72 -7.74
CA SER A 486 29.16 9.93 -8.07
C SER A 486 30.18 10.07 -6.94
N ARG A 487 30.82 8.97 -6.55
CA ARG A 487 31.83 8.97 -5.47
C ARG A 487 33.02 9.83 -5.87
N MET A 488 33.29 10.90 -5.12
CA MET A 488 34.57 11.62 -5.16
C MET A 488 35.37 11.29 -3.90
N GLY A 489 36.46 10.54 -4.09
CA GLY A 489 37.41 10.20 -3.03
C GLY A 489 37.95 8.77 -3.15
N PRO A 490 39.11 8.46 -2.56
CA PRO A 490 39.63 7.10 -2.51
C PRO A 490 38.63 6.18 -1.81
N VAL A 491 38.48 4.95 -2.29
CA VAL A 491 37.60 3.95 -1.68
C VAL A 491 38.06 3.73 -0.23
N GLY A 492 37.27 4.24 0.72
CA GLY A 492 37.53 4.06 2.15
C GLY A 492 37.46 2.60 2.55
N LYS A 493 38.26 2.20 3.54
CA LYS A 493 38.17 0.84 4.10
C LYS A 493 36.89 0.72 4.92
N LYS A 494 35.99 -0.19 4.53
CA LYS A 494 34.74 -0.45 5.28
C LYS A 494 35.03 -0.66 6.77
N VAL A 495 34.32 0.07 7.62
CA VAL A 495 34.42 -0.08 9.08
C VAL A 495 33.86 -1.42 9.53
N GLY A 496 34.52 -2.05 10.51
CA GLY A 496 34.11 -3.36 11.03
C GLY A 496 32.70 -3.33 11.67
N GLY A 497 32.02 -4.47 11.63
CA GLY A 497 30.67 -4.66 12.19
C GLY A 497 30.45 -4.09 13.60
N PRO A 498 31.40 -4.23 14.56
CA PRO A 498 31.24 -3.67 15.90
C PRO A 498 31.13 -2.13 15.93
N ILE A 499 31.81 -1.42 15.03
CA ILE A 499 31.75 0.04 14.95
C ILE A 499 30.41 0.47 14.34
N ARG A 500 29.99 -0.18 13.25
CA ARG A 500 28.67 0.09 12.62
C ARG A 500 27.52 -0.13 13.60
N ARG A 501 27.58 -1.18 14.40
CA ARG A 501 26.56 -1.48 15.45
C ARG A 501 26.52 -0.39 16.52
N LYS A 502 27.67 0.11 16.98
CA LYS A 502 27.72 1.22 17.95
C LYS A 502 27.14 2.52 17.39
N VAL A 503 27.40 2.82 16.11
CA VAL A 503 26.82 4.00 15.42
C VAL A 503 25.31 3.86 15.30
N ALA A 504 24.80 2.70 14.85
CA ALA A 504 23.37 2.44 14.73
C ALA A 504 22.62 2.55 16.07
N VAL A 505 23.20 2.01 17.16
CA VAL A 505 22.65 2.17 18.51
C VAL A 505 22.62 3.64 18.92
N ALA A 506 23.71 4.39 18.72
CA ALA A 506 23.75 5.80 19.05
C ALA A 506 22.71 6.63 18.26
N MET A 507 22.40 6.24 17.02
CA MET A 507 21.37 6.90 16.19
C MET A 507 19.94 6.56 16.60
N THR A 508 19.70 5.43 17.24
CA THR A 508 18.35 4.91 17.52
C THR A 508 17.96 4.92 19.01
N SER A 509 18.94 5.07 19.92
CA SER A 509 18.72 4.96 21.37
C SER A 509 18.05 6.15 22.07
N ALA A 510 17.74 7.25 21.38
CA ALA A 510 17.08 8.41 21.99
C ALA A 510 15.54 8.35 21.81
N PRO A 511 14.74 8.54 22.88
CA PRO A 511 13.29 8.66 22.75
C PRO A 511 12.94 9.88 21.88
N MET A 512 12.08 9.70 20.87
CA MET A 512 11.72 10.69 19.85
C MET A 512 10.86 11.85 20.36
N THR A 513 11.10 12.34 21.57
CA THR A 513 10.53 13.59 22.07
C THR A 513 11.58 14.68 21.92
N GLN A 514 11.52 15.40 20.79
CA GLN A 514 12.39 16.54 20.43
C GLN A 514 13.89 16.20 20.34
N SER A 515 14.30 15.65 19.19
CA SER A 515 15.71 15.41 18.88
C SER A 515 16.51 16.73 18.83
N THR A 516 17.45 16.90 19.75
CA THR A 516 18.51 17.92 19.70
C THR A 516 19.71 17.46 18.86
N ILE A 517 19.57 16.39 18.07
CA ILE A 517 20.67 15.86 17.26
C ILE A 517 20.93 16.85 16.11
N PRO A 518 22.14 17.45 16.04
CA PRO A 518 22.47 18.38 14.95
C PRO A 518 22.36 17.67 13.60
N ALA A 519 21.84 18.36 12.58
CA ALA A 519 21.63 17.83 11.23
C ALA A 519 22.88 17.14 10.63
N GLY A 520 24.08 17.47 11.12
CA GLY A 520 25.35 16.82 10.74
C GLY A 520 25.41 15.31 11.00
N TYR A 521 24.66 14.77 11.97
CA TYR A 521 24.64 13.31 12.23
C TYR A 521 23.75 12.55 11.24
N THR A 522 22.73 13.19 10.68
CA THR A 522 21.91 12.62 9.60
C THR A 522 22.75 12.43 8.34
N TYR A 523 23.65 13.37 8.05
CA TYR A 523 24.63 13.26 6.96
C TYR A 523 25.70 12.20 7.24
N LEU A 524 26.12 12.03 8.50
CA LEU A 524 27.08 10.99 8.87
C LEU A 524 26.52 9.58 8.64
N GLY A 525 25.21 9.36 8.90
CA GLY A 525 24.53 8.10 8.57
C GLY A 525 24.60 7.77 7.09
N GLN A 526 24.34 8.76 6.22
CA GLN A 526 24.44 8.62 4.76
C GLN A 526 25.88 8.34 4.28
N PHE A 527 26.90 8.89 4.95
CA PHE A 527 28.31 8.62 4.64
C PHE A 527 28.83 7.28 5.16
N VAL A 528 28.20 6.70 6.19
CA VAL A 528 28.60 5.39 6.74
C VAL A 528 27.92 4.24 5.99
N ASP A 529 26.75 4.51 5.39
CA ASP A 529 25.98 3.54 4.58
C ASP A 529 26.49 3.43 3.13
N HIS A 530 27.15 4.48 2.62
CA HIS A 530 27.74 4.52 1.28
C HIS A 530 29.26 4.40 1.28
#